data_AF-A0A7S3G6E8-F1
#
_entry.id   AF-A0A7S3G6E8-F1
#
_cell.length_a   1.000
_cell.length_b   1.000
_cell.length_c   1.000
_cell.angle_alpha   90.00
_cell.angle_beta   90.00
_cell.angle_gamma   90.00
#
_symmetry.space_group_name_H-M   'P 1'
#
loop_
_entity.id
_entity.type
_entity.pdbx_description
1 polymer ?
#
loop_
_entity_poly.entity_id
_entity_poly.type
_entity_poly.pdbx_seq_one_letter_code
_entity_poly.pdbx_strand_id
1 'polypeptide(L)'
;VNSGSARHSMSSSKSREREIDQMFSQFELGLDKNRARVESESGTSARSSFIADAPIQPGSYVDVMRSVGAEALRQYADENDKYSLRELEQAHRHHTSTTQNKLKREVGADTMLMSSHMPRHAPVRRELQLSKDMFKEYKRGFKQEEGSFDSFVVYCQLKLNEVLAATHDGRLPHTFRTAAVCDILTKMAGNAGPFSSLLSKLLEEVYRSLYLDYEDKLSLQKTVVVGLGGQEEETYKRRCTFDDGMPYFLEVRRLKGVVSTMQAQAQAFIDAEKKRKAALNFISRMVDRFDVNTIGLIFAAWRGFVVTRKKEVDRMHTVAVLRNGVESVHNSFHRWKYFTFKKRKDDAEMEIADELEQARKELDQMRDMYAEKEKALKLQYDEQLQKMRVEMQTEFMEEKRKINSVWQSIVERFYTQYMHTVSSRIREMNINLKERNFLEAFTLPMR
;
A
#
# COMPACT_ATOMS: atom_id res chain seq x y z
N VAL A 1 -20.51 43.87 -35.20
CA VAL A 1 -19.17 44.33 -34.79
C VAL A 1 -18.93 43.84 -33.37
N ASN A 2 -17.79 43.20 -33.13
CA ASN A 2 -17.27 42.64 -31.87
C ASN A 2 -17.87 41.33 -31.30
N SER A 3 -17.33 40.20 -31.78
CA SER A 3 -17.19 38.96 -30.99
C SER A 3 -16.05 38.09 -31.55
N GLY A 4 -14.82 38.42 -31.19
CA GLY A 4 -13.64 37.66 -31.62
C GLY A 4 -12.40 38.03 -30.82
N SER A 5 -12.31 37.63 -29.55
CA SER A 5 -11.06 37.73 -28.77
C SER A 5 -11.08 36.88 -27.49
N ALA A 6 -11.15 35.54 -27.63
CA ALA A 6 -10.99 34.64 -26.47
C ALA A 6 -10.32 33.30 -26.76
N ARG A 7 -10.10 32.90 -28.03
CA ARG A 7 -9.52 31.58 -28.36
C ARG A 7 -7.99 31.56 -28.53
N HIS A 8 -7.31 32.71 -28.45
CA HIS A 8 -5.84 32.75 -28.57
C HIS A 8 -5.07 32.66 -27.24
N SER A 9 -5.71 32.79 -26.06
CA SER A 9 -4.96 32.79 -24.80
C SER A 9 -4.59 31.39 -24.27
N MET A 10 -5.41 30.36 -24.54
CA MET A 10 -5.16 28.99 -24.04
C MET A 10 -4.03 28.25 -24.77
N SER A 11 -3.83 28.54 -26.07
CA SER A 11 -2.73 27.97 -26.88
C SER A 11 -1.37 28.54 -26.45
N SER A 12 -1.33 29.83 -26.09
CA SER A 12 -0.13 30.52 -25.61
C SER A 12 0.41 29.92 -24.31
N SER A 13 -0.47 29.49 -23.38
CA SER A 13 -0.03 28.95 -22.08
C SER A 13 0.69 27.61 -22.20
N LYS A 14 0.21 26.69 -23.05
CA LYS A 14 0.85 25.38 -23.27
C LYS A 14 2.15 25.48 -24.07
N SER A 15 2.20 26.43 -25.01
CA SER A 15 3.44 26.71 -25.75
C SER A 15 4.50 27.28 -24.81
N ARG A 16 4.10 28.15 -23.87
CA ARG A 16 4.98 28.74 -22.87
C ARG A 16 5.46 27.72 -21.84
N GLU A 17 4.62 26.77 -21.43
CA GLU A 17 5.03 25.64 -20.57
C GLU A 17 6.06 24.74 -21.25
N ARG A 18 5.88 24.38 -22.53
CA ARG A 18 6.85 23.57 -23.28
C ARG A 18 8.19 24.30 -23.48
N GLU A 19 8.14 25.61 -23.72
CA GLU A 19 9.34 26.45 -23.83
C GLU A 19 10.09 26.50 -22.49
N ILE A 20 9.36 26.58 -21.36
CA ILE A 20 9.93 26.52 -20.01
C ILE A 20 10.57 25.14 -19.74
N ASP A 21 9.90 24.03 -20.06
CA ASP A 21 10.43 22.67 -19.87
C ASP A 21 11.68 22.42 -20.74
N GLN A 22 11.69 22.93 -21.98
CA GLN A 22 12.84 22.85 -22.87
C GLN A 22 14.01 23.69 -22.36
N MET A 23 13.75 24.87 -21.79
CA MET A 23 14.77 25.70 -21.13
C MET A 23 15.35 25.02 -19.88
N PHE A 24 14.52 24.37 -19.05
CA PHE A 24 15.01 23.63 -17.89
C PHE A 24 15.85 22.41 -18.28
N SER A 25 15.49 21.72 -19.36
CA SER A 25 16.30 20.62 -19.91
C SER A 25 17.68 21.11 -20.38
N GLN A 26 17.75 22.30 -21.01
CA GLN A 26 19.03 22.92 -21.38
C GLN A 26 19.83 23.42 -20.17
N PHE A 27 19.15 23.91 -19.12
CA PHE A 27 19.76 24.31 -17.86
C PHE A 27 20.36 23.12 -17.09
N GLU A 28 19.66 21.98 -17.00
CA GLU A 28 20.18 20.75 -16.40
C GLU A 28 21.43 20.23 -17.14
N LEU A 29 21.42 20.28 -18.48
CA LEU A 29 22.60 20.00 -19.30
C LEU A 29 23.77 20.97 -19.05
N GLY A 30 23.47 22.23 -18.69
CA GLY A 30 24.46 23.23 -18.29
C GLY A 30 25.04 22.96 -16.89
N LEU A 31 24.20 22.56 -15.93
CA LEU A 31 24.63 22.17 -14.59
C LEU A 31 25.54 20.95 -14.61
N ASP A 32 25.27 19.95 -15.46
CA ASP A 32 26.13 18.78 -15.62
C ASP A 32 27.51 19.15 -16.21
N LYS A 33 27.57 20.12 -17.13
CA LYS A 33 28.84 20.67 -17.65
C LYS A 33 29.63 21.43 -16.57
N ASN A 34 28.95 22.25 -15.77
CA ASN A 34 29.59 22.97 -14.66
C ASN A 34 30.03 22.01 -13.54
N ARG A 35 29.27 20.95 -13.27
CA ARG A 35 29.66 19.88 -12.35
C ARG A 35 30.92 19.16 -12.83
N ALA A 36 30.99 18.78 -14.11
CA ALA A 36 32.19 18.18 -14.70
C ALA A 36 33.40 19.13 -14.67
N ARG A 37 33.17 20.45 -14.74
CA ARG A 37 34.21 21.47 -14.61
C ARG A 37 34.70 21.62 -13.18
N VAL A 38 33.81 21.67 -12.18
CA VAL A 38 34.17 21.72 -10.75
C VAL A 38 34.87 20.42 -10.31
N GLU A 39 34.46 19.26 -10.82
CA GLU A 39 35.11 17.98 -10.58
C GLU A 39 36.50 17.88 -11.24
N SER A 40 36.74 18.58 -12.36
CA SER A 40 38.07 18.65 -13.00
C SER A 40 39.00 19.70 -12.37
N GLU A 41 38.46 20.84 -11.91
CA GLU A 41 39.23 21.87 -11.20
C GLU A 41 39.60 21.44 -9.77
N SER A 42 38.73 20.67 -9.08
CA SER A 42 39.05 20.07 -7.77
C SER A 42 40.01 18.87 -7.84
N GLY A 43 40.19 18.26 -9.02
CA GLY A 43 41.10 17.14 -9.23
C GLY A 43 42.58 17.50 -9.37
N THR A 44 42.94 18.79 -9.49
CA THR A 44 44.32 19.18 -9.87
C THR A 44 45.13 19.86 -8.74
N SER A 45 44.60 19.95 -7.52
CA SER A 45 45.36 20.49 -6.39
C SER A 45 44.98 19.84 -5.06
N ALA A 46 45.66 18.73 -4.71
CA ALA A 46 46.02 18.39 -3.32
C ALA A 46 46.77 17.04 -3.28
N ARG A 47 48.08 17.12 -3.40
CA ARG A 47 49.00 16.20 -2.72
C ARG A 47 49.23 16.80 -1.32
N SER A 48 49.15 15.99 -0.27
CA SER A 48 49.50 16.29 1.13
C SER A 48 48.38 16.74 2.07
N SER A 49 47.92 15.79 2.89
CA SER A 49 47.96 15.77 4.37
C SER A 49 46.63 15.36 5.02
N PHE A 50 46.70 14.23 5.73
CA PHE A 50 45.82 13.74 6.80
C PHE A 50 44.92 14.80 7.45
N ILE A 51 43.61 14.70 7.21
CA ILE A 51 42.56 15.05 8.19
C ILE A 51 41.45 13.99 8.08
N ALA A 52 41.03 13.52 9.25
CA ALA A 52 40.13 12.40 9.50
C ALA A 52 38.71 12.59 8.96
N ASP A 53 38.05 11.43 8.78
CA ASP A 53 36.65 11.23 8.44
C ASP A 53 35.70 12.07 9.32
N ALA A 54 35.14 13.14 8.75
CA ALA A 54 33.92 13.74 9.23
C ALA A 54 32.77 13.30 8.30
N PRO A 55 31.70 12.66 8.80
CA PRO A 55 30.55 12.35 7.96
C PRO A 55 29.90 13.63 7.48
N ILE A 56 29.87 13.82 6.16
CA ILE A 56 29.14 14.90 5.49
C ILE A 56 27.68 14.79 5.93
N GLN A 57 27.21 15.76 6.74
CA GLN A 57 25.82 15.78 7.15
C GLN A 57 24.94 15.99 5.89
N PRO A 58 23.86 15.20 5.71
CA PRO A 58 22.99 15.28 4.53
C PRO A 58 22.45 16.68 4.22
N GLY A 59 22.38 17.58 5.21
CA GLY A 59 22.00 18.98 5.01
C GLY A 59 23.00 19.80 4.18
N SER A 60 24.31 19.56 4.34
CA SER A 60 25.37 20.35 3.68
C SER A 60 25.35 20.19 2.16
N TYR A 61 25.02 19.01 1.63
CA TYR A 61 24.97 18.77 0.18
C TYR A 61 23.73 19.42 -0.46
N VAL A 62 22.58 19.39 0.23
CA VAL A 62 21.33 20.02 -0.27
C VAL A 62 21.47 21.54 -0.29
N ASP A 63 22.12 22.11 0.72
CA ASP A 63 22.33 23.56 0.79
C ASP A 63 23.35 24.06 -0.25
N VAL A 64 24.40 23.28 -0.53
CA VAL A 64 25.35 23.55 -1.63
C VAL A 64 24.67 23.43 -3.00
N MET A 65 23.82 22.41 -3.20
CA MET A 65 23.09 22.27 -4.47
C MET A 65 22.04 23.38 -4.66
N ARG A 66 21.44 23.91 -3.57
CA ARG A 66 20.58 25.10 -3.63
C ARG A 66 21.34 26.37 -3.96
N SER A 67 22.54 26.58 -3.39
CA SER A 67 23.33 27.77 -3.68
C SER A 67 23.83 27.77 -5.13
N VAL A 68 24.31 26.62 -5.61
CA VAL A 68 24.74 26.44 -7.01
C VAL A 68 23.57 26.60 -7.99
N GLY A 69 22.39 26.06 -7.65
CA GLY A 69 21.18 26.24 -8.45
C GLY A 69 20.72 27.70 -8.51
N ALA A 70 20.78 28.44 -7.39
CA ALA A 70 20.41 29.85 -7.34
C ALA A 70 21.39 30.74 -8.13
N GLU A 71 22.68 30.43 -8.10
CA GLU A 71 23.71 31.20 -8.81
C GLU A 71 23.66 30.93 -10.32
N ALA A 72 23.42 29.69 -10.74
CA ALA A 72 23.18 29.36 -12.14
C ALA A 72 21.90 30.01 -12.70
N LEU A 73 20.82 30.10 -11.90
CA LEU A 73 19.59 30.82 -12.29
C LEU A 73 19.82 32.33 -12.41
N ARG A 74 20.67 32.92 -11.56
CA ARG A 74 21.08 34.34 -11.68
C ARG A 74 21.89 34.60 -12.94
N GLN A 75 22.90 33.78 -13.18
CA GLN A 75 23.73 33.90 -14.37
C GLN A 75 22.89 33.74 -15.65
N TYR A 76 21.95 32.79 -15.66
CA TYR A 76 21.04 32.62 -16.80
C TYR A 76 20.07 33.80 -17.00
N ALA A 77 19.58 34.41 -15.90
CA ALA A 77 18.75 35.60 -15.96
C ALA A 77 19.53 36.81 -16.48
N ASP A 78 20.79 36.98 -16.06
CA ASP A 78 21.68 38.05 -16.54
C ASP A 78 22.06 37.85 -18.02
N GLU A 79 22.17 36.59 -18.48
CA GLU A 79 22.43 36.26 -19.90
C GLU A 79 21.18 36.37 -20.78
N ASN A 80 19.98 36.35 -20.18
CA ASN A 80 18.71 36.39 -20.91
C ASN A 80 17.76 37.44 -20.32
N ASP A 81 17.83 38.66 -20.85
CA ASP A 81 16.97 39.83 -20.51
C ASP A 81 15.45 39.59 -20.62
N LYS A 82 15.02 38.41 -21.08
CA LYS A 82 13.62 38.07 -21.32
C LYS A 82 12.86 37.62 -20.08
N TYR A 83 13.54 37.19 -19.01
CA TYR A 83 12.89 36.62 -17.83
C TYR A 83 13.44 37.24 -16.55
N SER A 84 12.55 37.65 -15.66
CA SER A 84 12.98 38.11 -14.34
C SER A 84 13.46 36.93 -13.51
N LEU A 85 14.48 37.15 -12.66
CA LEU A 85 14.98 36.14 -11.72
C LEU A 85 13.85 35.51 -10.89
N ARG A 86 12.83 36.29 -10.52
CA ARG A 86 11.66 35.79 -9.78
C ARG A 86 10.82 34.79 -10.57
N GLU A 87 10.64 34.99 -11.87
CA GLU A 87 9.89 34.05 -12.72
C GLU A 87 10.65 32.73 -12.88
N LEU A 88 11.97 32.78 -13.04
CA LEU A 88 12.83 31.60 -13.11
C LEU A 88 12.86 30.82 -11.78
N GLU A 89 12.95 31.51 -10.64
CA GLU A 89 12.85 30.87 -9.32
C GLU A 89 11.48 30.22 -9.10
N GLN A 90 10.39 30.86 -9.52
CA GLN A 90 9.05 30.33 -9.36
C GLN A 90 8.82 29.09 -10.23
N ALA A 91 9.33 29.11 -11.47
CA ALA A 91 9.28 27.96 -12.37
C ALA A 91 10.12 26.79 -11.83
N HIS A 92 11.31 27.06 -11.28
CA HIS A 92 12.16 26.02 -10.69
C HIS A 92 11.51 25.36 -9.46
N ARG A 93 10.84 26.14 -8.60
CA ARG A 93 10.06 25.61 -7.45
C ARG A 93 8.89 24.75 -7.91
N HIS A 94 8.21 25.14 -9.00
CA HIS A 94 7.12 24.33 -9.57
C HIS A 94 7.63 23.02 -10.17
N HIS A 95 8.73 23.08 -10.93
CA HIS A 95 9.33 21.89 -11.54
C HIS A 95 9.76 20.89 -10.45
N THR A 96 10.57 21.32 -9.47
CA THR A 96 11.07 20.48 -8.37
C THR A 96 9.95 19.87 -7.52
N SER A 97 8.88 20.62 -7.24
CA SER A 97 7.69 20.10 -6.55
C SER A 97 6.98 19.02 -7.38
N THR A 98 6.87 19.22 -8.69
CA THR A 98 6.20 18.28 -9.60
C THR A 98 7.00 16.99 -9.77
N THR A 99 8.33 17.08 -9.92
CA THR A 99 9.22 15.90 -9.99
C THR A 99 9.22 15.12 -8.69
N GLN A 100 9.28 15.79 -7.52
CA GLN A 100 9.20 15.12 -6.22
C GLN A 100 7.87 14.40 -6.00
N ASN A 101 6.75 15.01 -6.41
CA ASN A 101 5.43 14.37 -6.31
C ASN A 101 5.29 13.19 -7.26
N LYS A 102 5.88 13.24 -8.45
CA LYS A 102 5.93 12.13 -9.41
C LYS A 102 6.74 10.96 -8.86
N LEU A 103 7.95 11.21 -8.34
CA LEU A 103 8.80 10.22 -7.68
C LEU A 103 8.12 9.56 -6.48
N LYS A 104 7.41 10.33 -5.64
CA LYS A 104 6.64 9.77 -4.50
C LYS A 104 5.51 8.86 -4.95
N ARG A 105 4.83 9.16 -6.06
CA ARG A 105 3.76 8.32 -6.61
C ARG A 105 4.29 7.03 -7.24
N GLU A 106 5.38 7.12 -7.99
CA GLU A 106 6.01 5.96 -8.64
C GLU A 106 6.62 4.99 -7.61
N VAL A 107 7.35 5.51 -6.60
CA VAL A 107 7.90 4.68 -5.53
C VAL A 107 6.79 4.11 -4.62
N GLY A 108 5.72 4.88 -4.37
CA GLY A 108 4.58 4.42 -3.56
C GLY A 108 3.79 3.28 -4.21
N ALA A 109 3.66 3.26 -5.53
CA ALA A 109 2.95 2.22 -6.27
C ALA A 109 3.68 0.86 -6.23
N ASP A 110 5.01 0.86 -6.40
CA ASP A 110 5.82 -0.36 -6.34
C ASP A 110 5.94 -0.93 -4.92
N THR A 111 5.90 -0.07 -3.90
CA THR A 111 5.94 -0.50 -2.49
C THR A 111 4.63 -1.18 -2.05
N MET A 112 3.48 -0.82 -2.65
CA MET A 112 2.17 -1.41 -2.31
C MET A 112 1.94 -2.81 -2.92
N LEU A 113 2.52 -3.12 -4.07
CA LEU A 113 2.36 -4.44 -4.71
C LEU A 113 3.20 -5.56 -4.03
N MET A 114 4.25 -5.22 -3.29
CA MET A 114 5.12 -6.18 -2.59
C MET A 114 4.57 -6.64 -1.22
N SER A 115 3.54 -5.99 -0.68
CA SER A 115 2.98 -6.30 0.66
C SER A 115 2.15 -7.60 0.70
N SER A 116 1.73 -8.12 -0.46
CA SER A 116 0.83 -9.30 -0.53
C SER A 116 1.52 -10.66 -0.38
N HIS A 117 2.86 -10.71 -0.33
CA HIS A 117 3.65 -11.95 -0.29
C HIS A 117 4.59 -12.01 0.93
N MET A 118 4.08 -11.66 2.11
CA MET A 118 4.76 -12.03 3.35
C MET A 118 4.77 -13.57 3.47
N PRO A 119 5.94 -14.21 3.63
CA PRO A 119 6.02 -15.65 3.84
C PRO A 119 5.18 -16.02 5.07
N ARG A 120 4.11 -16.78 4.88
CA ARG A 120 3.38 -17.35 6.01
C ARG A 120 4.37 -18.22 6.77
N HIS A 121 4.79 -17.81 7.96
CA HIS A 121 5.70 -18.57 8.83
C HIS A 121 5.02 -19.86 9.32
N ALA A 122 4.92 -20.84 8.42
CA ALA A 122 4.44 -22.19 8.65
C ALA A 122 5.11 -22.90 9.85
N PRO A 123 6.42 -22.74 10.17
CA PRO A 123 7.03 -23.49 11.26
C PRO A 123 6.48 -23.12 12.64
N VAL A 124 6.28 -21.82 12.93
CA VAL A 124 5.79 -21.35 14.24
C VAL A 124 4.33 -21.75 14.46
N ARG A 125 3.50 -21.68 13.41
CA ARG A 125 2.09 -22.10 13.48
C ARG A 125 1.95 -23.61 13.69
N ARG A 126 2.79 -24.42 13.05
CA ARG A 126 2.83 -25.88 13.28
C ARG A 126 3.29 -26.21 14.69
N GLU A 127 4.35 -25.56 15.18
CA GLU A 127 4.85 -25.72 16.55
C GLU A 127 3.75 -25.42 17.58
N LEU A 128 3.00 -24.33 17.39
CA LEU A 128 1.88 -23.98 18.27
C LEU A 128 0.74 -25.02 18.20
N GLN A 129 0.39 -25.49 17.01
CA GLN A 129 -0.67 -26.49 16.84
C GLN A 129 -0.31 -27.82 17.49
N LEU A 130 0.89 -28.33 17.21
CA LEU A 130 1.45 -29.55 17.84
C LEU A 130 1.46 -29.40 19.36
N SER A 131 1.91 -28.26 19.87
CA SER A 131 1.90 -27.99 21.30
C SER A 131 0.50 -27.98 21.91
N LYS A 132 -0.51 -27.46 21.20
CA LYS A 132 -1.91 -27.47 21.67
C LYS A 132 -2.48 -28.88 21.70
N ASP A 133 -2.18 -29.69 20.69
CA ASP A 133 -2.68 -31.05 20.60
C ASP A 133 -2.04 -31.95 21.68
N MET A 134 -0.72 -31.83 21.90
CA MET A 134 -0.02 -32.48 23.00
C MET A 134 -0.58 -32.06 24.37
N PHE A 135 -0.91 -30.77 24.54
CA PHE A 135 -1.46 -30.27 25.80
C PHE A 135 -2.87 -30.78 26.07
N LYS A 136 -3.71 -30.92 25.03
CA LYS A 136 -5.04 -31.54 25.15
C LYS A 136 -4.93 -33.01 25.53
N GLU A 137 -4.01 -33.74 24.92
CA GLU A 137 -3.76 -35.14 25.25
C GLU A 137 -3.26 -35.29 26.69
N TYR A 138 -2.31 -34.45 27.10
CA TYR A 138 -1.85 -34.35 28.49
C TYR A 138 -3.02 -34.10 29.45
N LYS A 139 -3.91 -33.13 29.19
CA LYS A 139 -5.07 -32.86 30.04
C LYS A 139 -6.03 -34.04 30.15
N ARG A 140 -6.22 -34.77 29.05
CA ARG A 140 -7.06 -35.97 29.02
C ARG A 140 -6.47 -37.08 29.89
N GLY A 141 -5.18 -37.39 29.72
CA GLY A 141 -4.47 -38.39 30.52
C GLY A 141 -4.43 -37.99 32.00
N PHE A 142 -4.20 -36.70 32.26
CA PHE A 142 -4.14 -36.18 33.63
C PHE A 142 -5.41 -36.50 34.42
N LYS A 143 -6.60 -36.25 33.84
CA LYS A 143 -7.89 -36.50 34.51
C LYS A 143 -8.21 -37.99 34.68
N GLN A 144 -7.74 -38.84 33.77
CA GLN A 144 -8.01 -40.29 33.81
C GLN A 144 -7.18 -40.98 34.89
N GLU A 145 -5.92 -40.58 35.04
CA GLU A 145 -4.97 -41.23 35.94
C GLU A 145 -5.00 -40.66 37.37
N GLU A 146 -5.51 -39.44 37.57
CA GLU A 146 -5.52 -38.75 38.87
C GLU A 146 -6.15 -39.58 40.01
N GLY A 147 -7.24 -40.30 39.73
CA GLY A 147 -7.91 -41.14 40.73
C GLY A 147 -7.17 -42.42 41.13
N SER A 148 -6.04 -42.74 40.46
CA SER A 148 -5.26 -43.96 40.72
C SER A 148 -4.12 -43.76 41.73
N PHE A 149 -3.93 -42.54 42.23
CA PHE A 149 -2.83 -42.19 43.13
C PHE A 149 -3.34 -41.72 44.49
N ASP A 150 -2.74 -42.24 45.56
CA ASP A 150 -3.10 -41.88 46.95
C ASP A 150 -2.66 -40.46 47.34
N SER A 151 -1.65 -39.91 46.65
CA SER A 151 -1.11 -38.58 46.92
C SER A 151 -1.06 -37.73 45.66
N PHE A 152 -1.82 -36.63 45.67
CA PHE A 152 -1.87 -35.66 44.58
C PHE A 152 -0.51 -35.02 44.27
N VAL A 153 0.31 -34.79 45.30
CA VAL A 153 1.63 -34.17 45.14
C VAL A 153 2.59 -35.12 44.43
N VAL A 154 2.57 -36.41 44.80
CA VAL A 154 3.36 -37.45 44.13
C VAL A 154 2.93 -37.58 42.67
N TYR A 155 1.63 -37.53 42.41
CA TYR A 155 1.11 -37.56 41.04
C TYR A 155 1.54 -36.34 40.21
N CYS A 156 1.47 -35.13 40.77
CA CYS A 156 1.97 -33.92 40.11
C CYS A 156 3.48 -34.00 39.80
N GLN A 157 4.28 -34.56 40.71
CA GLN A 157 5.71 -34.77 40.50
C GLN A 157 5.98 -35.76 39.36
N LEU A 158 5.22 -36.86 39.31
CA LEU A 158 5.32 -37.85 38.23
C LEU A 158 4.98 -37.22 36.88
N LYS A 159 3.87 -36.48 36.80
CA LYS A 159 3.46 -35.77 35.57
C LYS A 159 4.45 -34.70 35.15
N LEU A 160 5.05 -33.99 36.09
CA LEU A 160 6.13 -33.05 35.80
C LEU A 160 7.33 -33.77 35.19
N ASN A 161 7.76 -34.88 35.78
CA ASN A 161 8.89 -35.67 35.26
C ASN A 161 8.63 -36.21 33.85
N GLU A 162 7.40 -36.68 33.57
CA GLU A 162 6.99 -37.10 32.22
C GLU A 162 7.11 -35.96 31.21
N VAL A 163 6.60 -34.76 31.56
CA VAL A 163 6.69 -33.58 30.70
C VAL A 163 8.15 -33.17 30.47
N LEU A 164 8.97 -33.21 31.51
CA LEU A 164 10.40 -32.90 31.42
C LEU A 164 11.13 -33.90 30.51
N ALA A 165 10.83 -35.19 30.62
CA ALA A 165 11.39 -36.22 29.75
C ALA A 165 10.91 -36.07 28.30
N ALA A 166 9.61 -35.83 28.07
CA ALA A 166 9.04 -35.65 26.74
C ALA A 166 9.56 -34.40 26.01
N THR A 167 10.08 -33.42 26.76
CA THR A 167 10.58 -32.14 26.22
C THR A 167 12.08 -31.95 26.39
N HIS A 168 12.83 -33.02 26.71
CA HIS A 168 14.27 -32.92 27.00
C HIS A 168 15.09 -32.44 25.80
N ASP A 169 14.76 -32.90 24.59
CA ASP A 169 15.42 -32.50 23.33
C ASP A 169 14.86 -31.18 22.74
N GLY A 170 13.86 -30.60 23.40
CA GLY A 170 13.17 -29.41 22.94
C GLY A 170 13.97 -28.13 23.13
N ARG A 171 13.78 -27.15 22.23
CA ARG A 171 14.33 -25.80 22.43
C ARG A 171 13.62 -25.10 23.59
N LEU A 172 14.41 -24.50 24.49
CA LEU A 172 13.90 -23.67 25.57
C LEU A 172 13.78 -22.20 25.15
N PRO A 173 12.76 -21.47 25.62
CA PRO A 173 11.54 -21.96 26.30
C PRO A 173 10.63 -22.76 25.35
N HIS A 174 9.97 -23.79 25.90
CA HIS A 174 9.12 -24.73 25.16
C HIS A 174 7.65 -24.57 25.53
N THR A 175 6.76 -24.40 24.55
CA THR A 175 5.34 -24.06 24.77
C THR A 175 4.55 -25.10 25.55
N PHE A 176 4.61 -26.37 25.14
CA PHE A 176 3.93 -27.45 25.85
C PHE A 176 4.43 -27.60 27.29
N ARG A 177 5.75 -27.63 27.50
CA ARG A 177 6.38 -27.67 28.83
C ARG A 177 5.90 -26.53 29.72
N THR A 178 5.92 -25.30 29.24
CA THR A 178 5.46 -24.14 30.00
C THR A 178 3.98 -24.26 30.37
N ALA A 179 3.12 -24.63 29.41
CA ALA A 179 1.69 -24.82 29.68
C ALA A 179 1.42 -25.92 30.72
N ALA A 180 2.10 -27.06 30.61
CA ALA A 180 1.96 -28.17 31.55
C ALA A 180 2.48 -27.83 32.95
N VAL A 181 3.62 -27.15 33.06
CA VAL A 181 4.15 -26.69 34.36
C VAL A 181 3.16 -25.74 35.02
N CYS A 182 2.61 -24.78 34.29
CA CYS A 182 1.65 -23.84 34.85
C CYS A 182 0.30 -24.51 35.21
N ASP A 183 -0.15 -25.50 34.44
CA ASP A 183 -1.33 -26.32 34.77
C ASP A 183 -1.13 -27.11 36.07
N ILE A 184 0.04 -27.75 36.24
CA ILE A 184 0.41 -28.43 37.49
C ILE A 184 0.42 -27.45 38.66
N LEU A 185 1.04 -26.28 38.49
CA LEU A 185 1.07 -25.27 39.55
C LEU A 185 -0.34 -24.78 39.94
N THR A 186 -1.23 -24.59 38.96
CA THR A 186 -2.63 -24.18 39.18
C THR A 186 -3.37 -25.21 40.02
N LYS A 187 -3.20 -26.47 39.65
CA LYS A 187 -3.74 -27.64 40.33
C LYS A 187 -3.21 -27.79 41.76
N MET A 188 -1.90 -27.59 41.96
CA MET A 188 -1.30 -27.58 43.29
C MET A 188 -1.82 -26.43 44.16
N ALA A 189 -2.00 -25.23 43.60
CA ALA A 189 -2.56 -24.10 44.33
C ALA A 189 -4.00 -24.35 44.78
N GLY A 190 -4.82 -25.04 43.98
CA GLY A 190 -6.17 -25.48 44.37
C GLY A 190 -6.17 -26.40 45.61
N ASN A 191 -5.12 -27.21 45.76
CA ASN A 191 -4.99 -28.18 46.85
C ASN A 191 -4.14 -27.70 48.04
N ALA A 192 -3.67 -26.45 48.04
CA ALA A 192 -2.79 -25.89 49.08
C ALA A 192 -3.49 -25.41 50.37
N GLY A 193 -4.77 -25.79 50.55
CA GLY A 193 -5.57 -25.42 51.72
C GLY A 193 -5.61 -23.89 51.94
N PRO A 194 -5.20 -23.38 53.12
CA PRO A 194 -5.32 -21.97 53.46
C PRO A 194 -4.48 -21.03 52.59
N PHE A 195 -3.44 -21.53 51.92
CA PHE A 195 -2.58 -20.75 51.04
C PHE A 195 -3.09 -20.65 49.60
N SER A 196 -4.19 -21.35 49.27
CA SER A 196 -4.73 -21.43 47.91
C SER A 196 -4.98 -20.05 47.29
N SER A 197 -5.51 -19.10 48.07
CA SER A 197 -5.80 -17.74 47.61
C SER A 197 -4.54 -16.94 47.25
N LEU A 198 -3.47 -17.05 48.04
CA LEU A 198 -2.19 -16.37 47.79
C LEU A 198 -1.48 -17.00 46.59
N LEU A 199 -1.42 -18.32 46.52
CA LEU A 199 -0.80 -19.04 45.40
C LEU A 199 -1.54 -18.78 44.08
N SER A 200 -2.88 -18.69 44.11
CA SER A 200 -3.66 -18.31 42.92
C SER A 200 -3.28 -16.94 42.38
N LYS A 201 -3.05 -15.94 43.25
CA LYS A 201 -2.59 -14.61 42.85
C LYS A 201 -1.17 -14.62 42.29
N LEU A 202 -0.25 -15.37 42.91
CA LEU A 202 1.12 -15.52 42.39
C LEU A 202 1.12 -16.19 41.01
N LEU A 203 0.25 -17.18 40.80
CA LEU A 203 0.11 -17.84 39.51
C LEU A 203 -0.48 -16.96 38.43
N GLU A 204 -1.41 -16.08 38.80
CA GLU A 204 -1.92 -15.07 37.88
C GLU A 204 -0.80 -14.15 37.39
N GLU A 205 0.12 -13.72 38.27
CA GLU A 205 1.28 -12.93 37.86
C GLU A 205 2.27 -13.72 37.00
N VAL A 206 2.52 -14.99 37.31
CA VAL A 206 3.32 -15.87 36.44
C VAL A 206 2.67 -16.01 35.06
N TYR A 207 1.35 -16.19 35.00
CA TYR A 207 0.60 -16.24 33.74
C TYR A 207 0.74 -14.96 32.94
N ARG A 208 0.53 -13.81 33.60
CA ARG A 208 0.70 -12.48 33.00
C ARG A 208 2.10 -12.28 32.45
N SER A 209 3.14 -12.77 33.12
CA SER A 209 4.53 -12.64 32.66
C SER A 209 4.86 -13.51 31.43
N LEU A 210 4.11 -14.58 31.20
CA LEU A 210 4.40 -15.57 30.15
C LEU A 210 3.49 -15.44 28.92
N TYR A 211 2.24 -15.00 29.09
CA TYR A 211 1.19 -15.06 28.06
C TYR A 211 0.59 -13.71 27.68
N LEU A 212 0.73 -12.65 28.50
CA LEU A 212 0.18 -11.33 28.20
C LEU A 212 1.29 -10.35 27.79
N ASP A 213 1.03 -9.61 26.71
CA ASP A 213 1.93 -8.53 26.29
C ASP A 213 1.76 -7.31 27.21
N TYR A 214 2.86 -6.62 27.54
CA TYR A 214 2.83 -5.48 28.44
C TYR A 214 2.06 -4.29 27.84
N GLU A 215 1.97 -4.20 26.51
CA GLU A 215 1.20 -3.15 25.81
C GLU A 215 -0.32 -3.38 25.89
N ASP A 216 -0.78 -4.63 25.93
CA ASP A 216 -2.21 -4.93 26.15
C ASP A 216 -2.70 -4.52 27.55
N LYS A 217 -1.77 -4.30 28.50
CA LYS A 217 -2.07 -3.76 29.84
C LYS A 217 -2.57 -2.32 29.79
N LEU A 218 -2.12 -1.52 28.82
CA LEU A 218 -2.58 -0.13 28.65
C LEU A 218 -4.00 -0.08 28.07
N SER A 219 -4.34 -1.03 27.20
CA SER A 219 -5.68 -1.22 26.65
C SER A 219 -6.68 -1.65 27.72
N LEU A 220 -6.26 -2.57 28.60
CA LEU A 220 -7.10 -3.15 29.66
C LEU A 220 -7.26 -2.23 30.88
N GLN A 221 -6.25 -1.45 31.26
CA GLN A 221 -6.41 -0.45 32.32
C GLN A 221 -7.35 0.70 31.92
N LYS A 222 -7.49 0.97 30.61
CA LYS A 222 -8.37 2.04 30.12
C LYS A 222 -9.86 1.71 30.24
N THR A 223 -10.22 0.43 30.35
CA THR A 223 -11.60 -0.03 30.57
C THR A 223 -11.98 -0.09 32.05
N VAL A 224 -11.03 -0.16 32.98
CA VAL A 224 -11.28 -0.32 34.43
C VAL A 224 -11.85 0.96 35.09
N VAL A 225 -11.95 2.08 34.37
CA VAL A 225 -12.42 3.36 34.95
C VAL A 225 -13.93 3.63 34.70
N VAL A 226 -14.66 2.80 33.95
CA VAL A 226 -16.09 3.07 33.68
C VAL A 226 -16.94 1.80 33.74
N GLY A 227 -17.46 1.45 34.92
CA GLY A 227 -18.49 0.41 35.00
C GLY A 227 -18.80 -0.11 36.40
N LEU A 228 -19.57 0.63 37.18
CA LEU A 228 -20.30 0.10 38.34
C LEU A 228 -21.27 -1.01 37.89
N GLY A 229 -20.84 -2.28 37.89
CA GLY A 229 -21.76 -3.39 37.58
C GLY A 229 -21.12 -4.73 37.20
N GLY A 230 -20.52 -5.43 38.17
CA GLY A 230 -20.64 -6.88 38.39
C GLY A 230 -20.43 -7.94 37.30
N GLN A 231 -20.05 -7.65 36.05
CA GLN A 231 -19.93 -8.67 34.99
C GLN A 231 -18.53 -8.83 34.36
N GLU A 232 -17.56 -7.98 34.66
CA GLU A 232 -16.27 -8.01 33.95
C GLU A 232 -15.30 -9.11 34.44
N GLU A 233 -15.43 -9.59 35.68
CA GLU A 233 -14.54 -10.60 36.27
C GLU A 233 -14.59 -11.96 35.54
N GLU A 234 -15.74 -12.32 34.95
CA GLU A 234 -15.87 -13.57 34.17
C GLU A 234 -15.19 -13.50 32.80
N THR A 235 -15.01 -12.30 32.24
CA THR A 235 -14.45 -12.13 30.89
C THR A 235 -12.92 -12.23 30.93
N TYR A 236 -12.31 -11.83 32.04
CA TYR A 236 -10.89 -12.01 32.32
C TYR A 236 -10.55 -13.49 32.56
N LYS A 237 -11.40 -14.22 33.31
CA LYS A 237 -11.24 -15.67 33.55
C LYS A 237 -11.38 -16.52 32.29
N ARG A 238 -12.25 -16.15 31.33
CA ARG A 238 -12.42 -16.89 30.07
C ARG A 238 -11.30 -16.68 29.04
N ARG A 239 -10.56 -15.56 29.10
CA ARG A 239 -9.48 -15.26 28.14
C ARG A 239 -8.09 -15.67 28.61
N CYS A 240 -7.94 -16.11 29.87
CA CYS A 240 -6.66 -16.47 30.48
C CYS A 240 -6.50 -17.99 30.72
N THR A 241 -7.09 -18.83 29.87
CA THR A 241 -6.87 -20.29 29.96
C THR A 241 -5.67 -20.70 29.11
N PHE A 242 -4.84 -21.62 29.63
CA PHE A 242 -3.67 -22.18 28.94
C PHE A 242 -3.99 -22.80 27.57
N ASP A 243 -5.25 -23.14 27.33
CA ASP A 243 -5.72 -23.85 26.13
C ASP A 243 -5.69 -22.96 24.88
N ASP A 244 -5.90 -21.65 25.05
CA ASP A 244 -6.10 -20.74 23.92
C ASP A 244 -4.97 -19.72 23.74
N GLY A 245 -4.28 -19.34 24.83
CA GLY A 245 -3.22 -18.31 24.82
C GLY A 245 -1.90 -18.76 24.16
N MET A 246 -1.30 -17.85 23.39
CA MET A 246 0.04 -18.02 22.80
C MET A 246 1.08 -17.39 23.73
N PRO A 247 2.14 -18.12 24.16
CA PRO A 247 3.16 -17.53 25.02
C PRO A 247 3.94 -16.44 24.29
N TYR A 248 4.30 -15.38 25.02
CA TYR A 248 5.01 -14.21 24.49
C TYR A 248 6.34 -14.58 23.80
N PHE A 249 7.10 -15.51 24.38
CA PHE A 249 8.38 -15.93 23.78
C PHE A 249 8.24 -16.55 22.38
N LEU A 250 7.08 -17.15 22.07
CA LEU A 250 6.81 -17.72 20.76
C LEU A 250 6.42 -16.62 19.76
N GLU A 251 5.74 -15.58 20.24
CA GLU A 251 5.44 -14.38 19.47
C GLU A 251 6.71 -13.57 19.17
N VAL A 252 7.59 -13.36 20.15
CA VAL A 252 8.91 -12.75 19.93
C VAL A 252 9.73 -13.54 18.92
N ARG A 253 9.69 -14.87 18.97
CA ARG A 253 10.39 -15.73 17.99
C ARG A 253 9.81 -15.55 16.59
N ARG A 254 8.47 -15.49 16.47
CA ARG A 254 7.77 -15.20 15.22
C ARG A 254 8.22 -13.85 14.66
N LEU A 255 8.18 -12.80 15.48
CA LEU A 255 8.55 -11.44 15.11
C LEU A 255 10.03 -11.32 14.73
N LYS A 256 10.94 -11.96 15.46
CA LYS A 256 12.36 -12.04 15.08
C LYS A 256 12.56 -12.70 13.71
N GLY A 257 11.79 -13.75 13.42
CA GLY A 257 11.77 -14.38 12.10
C GLY A 257 11.32 -13.40 11.01
N VAL A 258 10.22 -12.67 11.23
CA VAL A 258 9.72 -11.65 10.31
C VAL A 258 10.76 -10.56 10.08
N VAL A 259 11.32 -9.99 11.15
CA VAL A 259 12.35 -8.94 11.08
C VAL A 259 13.57 -9.42 10.29
N SER A 260 14.05 -10.64 10.56
CA SER A 260 15.17 -11.22 9.80
C SER A 260 14.85 -11.38 8.32
N THR A 261 13.63 -11.82 7.96
CA THR A 261 13.23 -11.93 6.56
C THR A 261 13.08 -10.56 5.88
N MET A 262 12.51 -9.57 6.56
CA MET A 262 12.41 -8.20 6.08
C MET A 262 13.79 -7.57 5.89
N GLN A 263 14.72 -7.81 6.83
CA GLN A 263 16.09 -7.31 6.73
C GLN A 263 16.84 -7.97 5.54
N ALA A 264 16.64 -9.27 5.32
CA ALA A 264 17.21 -9.96 4.16
C ALA A 264 16.62 -9.43 2.83
N GLN A 265 15.32 -9.18 2.78
CA GLN A 265 14.65 -8.58 1.61
C GLN A 265 15.14 -7.15 1.35
N ALA A 266 15.25 -6.33 2.39
CA ALA A 266 15.78 -4.97 2.29
C ALA A 266 17.23 -4.98 1.77
N GLN A 267 18.07 -5.89 2.26
CA GLN A 267 19.44 -6.05 1.78
C GLN A 267 19.48 -6.47 0.30
N ALA A 268 18.63 -7.43 -0.11
CA ALA A 268 18.52 -7.84 -1.50
C ALA A 268 18.09 -6.69 -2.41
N PHE A 269 17.19 -5.81 -1.95
CA PHE A 269 16.78 -4.61 -2.68
C PHE A 269 17.93 -3.61 -2.82
N ILE A 270 18.67 -3.35 -1.74
CA ILE A 270 19.86 -2.48 -1.78
C ILE A 270 20.89 -3.01 -2.79
N ASP A 271 21.12 -4.33 -2.81
CA ASP A 271 22.08 -4.94 -3.72
C ASP A 271 21.59 -4.93 -5.17
N ALA A 272 20.29 -5.09 -5.40
CA ALA A 272 19.68 -4.94 -6.73
C ALA A 272 19.82 -3.51 -7.26
N GLU A 273 19.57 -2.50 -6.42
CA GLU A 273 19.69 -1.09 -6.82
C GLU A 273 21.16 -0.70 -7.09
N LYS A 274 22.12 -1.24 -6.32
CA LYS A 274 23.55 -1.08 -6.60
C LYS A 274 23.92 -1.65 -7.98
N LYS A 275 23.43 -2.85 -8.32
CA LYS A 275 23.63 -3.47 -9.64
C LYS A 275 22.99 -2.64 -10.76
N ARG A 276 21.78 -2.11 -10.53
CA ARG A 276 21.07 -1.24 -11.48
C ARG A 276 21.86 0.04 -11.76
N LYS A 277 22.35 0.72 -10.72
CA LYS A 277 23.20 1.91 -10.87
C LYS A 277 24.49 1.61 -11.62
N ALA A 278 25.14 0.48 -11.33
CA ALA A 278 26.33 0.06 -12.07
C ALA A 278 26.04 -0.17 -13.56
N ALA A 279 24.90 -0.78 -13.90
CA ALA A 279 24.48 -0.98 -15.28
C ALA A 279 24.15 0.34 -15.99
N LEU A 280 23.44 1.26 -15.33
CA LEU A 280 23.16 2.59 -15.88
C LEU A 280 24.44 3.39 -16.13
N ASN A 281 25.38 3.37 -15.19
CA ASN A 281 26.69 4.01 -15.38
C ASN A 281 27.48 3.39 -16.54
N PHE A 282 27.36 2.07 -16.75
CA PHE A 282 27.98 1.41 -17.90
C PHE A 282 27.34 1.85 -19.22
N ILE A 283 26.00 1.91 -19.28
CA ILE A 283 25.25 2.38 -20.47
C ILE A 283 25.60 3.84 -20.77
N SER A 284 25.60 4.72 -19.77
CA SER A 284 25.99 6.13 -19.94
C SER A 284 27.40 6.25 -20.53
N ARG A 285 28.39 5.52 -19.98
CA ARG A 285 29.75 5.50 -20.56
C ARG A 285 29.79 4.95 -21.99
N MET A 286 28.92 4.01 -22.34
CA MET A 286 28.80 3.52 -23.71
C MET A 286 28.23 4.58 -24.63
N VAL A 287 27.16 5.27 -24.23
CA VAL A 287 26.54 6.36 -25.01
C VAL A 287 27.55 7.47 -25.24
N ASP A 288 28.28 7.90 -24.20
CA ASP A 288 29.31 8.93 -24.33
C ASP A 288 30.42 8.55 -25.32
N ARG A 289 30.81 7.26 -25.34
CA ARG A 289 31.80 6.74 -26.31
C ARG A 289 31.22 6.63 -27.73
N PHE A 290 29.95 6.27 -27.85
CA PHE A 290 29.28 6.19 -29.15
C PHE A 290 29.15 7.58 -29.77
N ASP A 291 28.82 8.62 -29.00
CA ASP A 291 28.71 9.99 -29.51
C ASP A 291 30.05 10.52 -30.04
N VAL A 292 31.14 10.34 -29.29
CA VAL A 292 32.47 10.82 -29.73
C VAL A 292 32.93 10.12 -31.02
N ASN A 293 32.73 8.80 -31.11
CA ASN A 293 33.12 8.03 -32.30
C ASN A 293 32.22 8.31 -33.51
N THR A 294 30.91 8.48 -33.29
CA THR A 294 29.94 8.77 -34.35
C THR A 294 30.14 10.17 -34.90
N ILE A 295 30.37 11.17 -34.04
CA ILE A 295 30.73 12.53 -34.46
C ILE A 295 32.03 12.51 -35.27
N GLY A 296 33.05 11.75 -34.83
CA GLY A 296 34.30 11.58 -35.57
C GLY A 296 34.11 11.00 -36.96
N LEU A 297 33.30 9.94 -37.09
CA LEU A 297 32.98 9.30 -38.37
C LEU A 297 32.16 10.22 -39.29
N ILE A 298 31.14 10.90 -38.77
CA ILE A 298 30.33 11.85 -39.53
C ILE A 298 31.20 13.01 -40.02
N PHE A 299 32.09 13.54 -39.17
CA PHE A 299 32.99 14.62 -39.55
C PHE A 299 33.99 14.19 -40.62
N ALA A 300 34.55 12.97 -40.53
CA ALA A 300 35.42 12.41 -41.56
C ALA A 300 34.70 12.23 -42.90
N ALA A 301 33.46 11.70 -42.87
CA ALA A 301 32.62 11.53 -44.06
C ALA A 301 32.25 12.88 -44.69
N TRP A 302 31.84 13.86 -43.87
CA TRP A 302 31.56 15.23 -44.31
C TRP A 302 32.78 15.87 -44.96
N ARG A 303 33.96 15.77 -44.33
CA ARG A 303 35.21 16.29 -44.90
C ARG A 303 35.53 15.64 -46.25
N GLY A 304 35.36 14.32 -46.35
CA GLY A 304 35.54 13.58 -47.61
C GLY A 304 34.57 14.05 -48.71
N PHE A 305 33.30 14.26 -48.35
CA PHE A 305 32.28 14.78 -49.25
C PHE A 305 32.62 16.20 -49.72
N VAL A 306 32.97 17.12 -48.82
CA VAL A 306 33.32 18.51 -49.17
C VAL A 306 34.53 18.57 -50.09
N VAL A 307 35.58 17.79 -49.83
CA VAL A 307 36.77 17.73 -50.69
C VAL A 307 36.41 17.22 -52.09
N THR A 308 35.61 16.16 -52.16
CA THR A 308 35.15 15.59 -53.44
C THR A 308 34.28 16.58 -54.20
N ARG A 309 33.35 17.23 -53.50
CA ARG A 309 32.43 18.23 -54.06
C ARG A 309 33.18 19.45 -54.56
N LYS A 310 34.19 19.93 -53.83
CA LYS A 310 35.05 21.04 -54.27
C LYS A 310 35.76 20.68 -55.58
N LYS A 311 36.38 19.51 -55.67
CA LYS A 311 37.01 19.02 -56.91
C LYS A 311 36.02 18.91 -58.08
N GLU A 312 34.80 18.48 -57.80
CA GLU A 312 33.74 18.37 -58.79
C GLU A 312 33.26 19.74 -59.27
N VAL A 313 33.07 20.70 -58.34
CA VAL A 313 32.74 22.09 -58.65
C VAL A 313 33.85 22.76 -59.44
N ASP A 314 35.12 22.56 -59.07
CA ASP A 314 36.27 23.10 -59.81
C ASP A 314 36.30 22.54 -61.24
N ARG A 315 36.01 21.25 -61.42
CA ARG A 315 35.86 20.60 -62.73
C ARG A 315 34.67 21.14 -63.52
N MET A 316 33.50 21.27 -62.90
CA MET A 316 32.31 21.82 -63.55
C MET A 316 32.50 23.29 -63.91
N HIS A 317 33.14 24.09 -63.06
CA HIS A 317 33.47 25.49 -63.34
C HIS A 317 34.43 25.58 -64.53
N THR A 318 35.46 24.72 -64.57
CA THR A 318 36.38 24.65 -65.71
C THR A 318 35.67 24.26 -67.00
N VAL A 319 34.80 23.24 -66.97
CA VAL A 319 34.09 22.76 -68.17
C VAL A 319 32.99 23.74 -68.61
N ALA A 320 32.25 24.34 -67.68
CA ALA A 320 31.11 25.18 -67.98
C ALA A 320 31.52 26.60 -68.39
N VAL A 321 32.58 27.17 -67.79
CA VAL A 321 33.13 28.47 -68.21
C VAL A 321 33.81 28.36 -69.58
N LEU A 322 34.45 27.23 -69.90
CA LEU A 322 35.14 27.07 -71.18
C LEU A 322 34.25 26.66 -72.36
N ARG A 323 33.09 26.01 -72.13
CA ARG A 323 32.36 25.34 -73.22
C ARG A 323 30.96 25.89 -73.52
N ASN A 324 30.23 26.42 -72.54
CA ASN A 324 28.78 26.69 -72.71
C ASN A 324 28.32 28.12 -72.34
N GLY A 325 29.26 29.02 -71.98
CA GLY A 325 28.92 30.40 -71.58
C GLY A 325 28.19 30.49 -70.22
N VAL A 326 28.22 31.69 -69.64
CA VAL A 326 27.70 31.99 -68.29
C VAL A 326 26.19 31.66 -68.14
N GLU A 327 25.42 31.72 -69.21
CA GLU A 327 23.98 31.43 -69.21
C GLU A 327 23.63 29.95 -68.95
N SER A 328 24.46 29.01 -69.41
CA SER A 328 24.22 27.57 -69.19
C SER A 328 24.38 27.18 -67.71
N VAL A 329 25.36 27.78 -67.03
CA VAL A 329 25.57 27.64 -65.59
C VAL A 329 24.41 28.26 -64.82
N HIS A 330 23.94 29.44 -65.23
CA HIS A 330 22.82 30.12 -64.61
C HIS A 330 21.52 29.30 -64.69
N ASN A 331 21.22 28.72 -65.86
CA ASN A 331 20.05 27.86 -66.05
C ASN A 331 20.13 26.56 -65.23
N SER A 332 21.32 25.96 -65.13
CA SER A 332 21.55 24.77 -64.31
C SER A 332 21.37 25.06 -62.81
N PHE A 333 21.84 26.22 -62.35
CA PHE A 333 21.66 26.69 -60.98
C PHE A 333 20.18 26.92 -60.64
N HIS A 334 19.41 27.57 -61.51
CA HIS A 334 17.97 27.78 -61.30
C HIS A 334 17.19 26.47 -61.30
N ARG A 335 17.54 25.51 -62.16
CA ARG A 335 16.94 24.16 -62.14
C ARG A 335 17.23 23.43 -60.83
N TRP A 336 18.47 23.47 -60.34
CA TRP A 336 18.84 22.89 -59.05
C TRP A 336 18.09 23.58 -57.90
N LYS A 337 18.05 24.93 -57.90
CA LYS A 337 17.31 25.72 -56.91
C LYS A 337 15.84 25.31 -56.90
N TYR A 338 15.18 25.30 -58.06
CA TYR A 338 13.78 24.85 -58.18
C TYR A 338 13.59 23.42 -57.66
N PHE A 339 14.46 22.48 -58.03
CA PHE A 339 14.38 21.09 -57.57
C PHE A 339 14.53 20.96 -56.05
N THR A 340 15.50 21.67 -55.44
CA THR A 340 15.69 21.65 -53.99
C THR A 340 14.55 22.31 -53.23
N PHE A 341 13.98 23.41 -53.75
CA PHE A 341 12.79 24.04 -53.18
C PHE A 341 11.57 23.13 -53.28
N LYS A 342 11.36 22.51 -54.45
CA LYS A 342 10.28 21.54 -54.66
C LYS A 342 10.42 20.34 -53.72
N LYS A 343 11.61 19.74 -53.64
CA LYS A 343 11.85 18.61 -52.75
C LYS A 343 11.61 18.97 -51.27
N ARG A 344 12.10 20.11 -50.80
CA ARG A 344 11.83 20.58 -49.42
C ARG A 344 10.35 20.80 -49.15
N LYS A 345 9.62 21.31 -50.15
CA LYS A 345 8.18 21.47 -50.06
C LYS A 345 7.49 20.11 -49.98
N ASP A 346 7.84 19.17 -50.85
CA ASP A 346 7.26 17.82 -50.88
C ASP A 346 7.57 17.06 -49.57
N ASP A 347 8.80 17.18 -49.05
CA ASP A 347 9.21 16.59 -47.76
C ASP A 347 8.41 17.21 -46.59
N ALA A 348 8.20 18.53 -46.58
CA ALA A 348 7.39 19.20 -45.56
C ALA A 348 5.90 18.85 -45.67
N GLU A 349 5.36 18.71 -46.88
CA GLU A 349 3.98 18.25 -47.10
C GLU A 349 3.78 16.81 -46.60
N MET A 350 4.79 15.95 -46.76
CA MET A 350 4.79 14.59 -46.23
C MET A 350 4.84 14.56 -44.70
N GLU A 351 5.71 15.37 -44.09
CA GLU A 351 5.80 15.49 -42.62
C GLU A 351 4.48 15.99 -42.02
N ILE A 352 3.86 17.00 -42.63
CA ILE A 352 2.53 17.48 -42.20
C ILE A 352 1.46 16.39 -42.36
N ALA A 353 1.52 15.58 -43.43
CA ALA A 353 0.57 14.48 -43.63
C ALA A 353 0.73 13.39 -42.55
N ASP A 354 1.97 13.02 -42.22
CA ASP A 354 2.28 12.04 -41.17
C ASP A 354 1.84 12.56 -39.79
N GLU A 355 2.09 13.83 -39.47
CA GLU A 355 1.61 14.47 -38.23
C GLU A 355 0.09 14.48 -38.13
N LEU A 356 -0.62 14.78 -39.25
CA LEU A 356 -2.08 14.74 -39.29
C LEU A 356 -2.63 13.32 -39.14
N GLU A 357 -1.95 12.30 -39.69
CA GLU A 357 -2.33 10.90 -39.50
C GLU A 357 -2.11 10.47 -38.05
N GLN A 358 -0.99 10.85 -37.43
CA GLN A 358 -0.72 10.58 -36.03
C GLN A 358 -1.76 11.26 -35.12
N ALA A 359 -2.06 12.54 -35.35
CA ALA A 359 -3.07 13.26 -34.60
C ALA A 359 -4.47 12.63 -34.73
N ARG A 360 -4.81 12.06 -35.90
CA ARG A 360 -6.05 11.30 -36.09
C ARG A 360 -6.06 10.01 -35.27
N LYS A 361 -4.97 9.23 -35.28
CA LYS A 361 -4.84 8.02 -34.47
C LYS A 361 -4.96 8.32 -32.98
N GLU A 362 -4.34 9.40 -32.50
CA GLU A 362 -4.45 9.84 -31.11
C GLU A 362 -5.89 10.27 -30.76
N LEU A 363 -6.59 10.98 -31.65
CA LEU A 363 -8.00 11.34 -31.46
C LEU A 363 -8.91 10.11 -31.40
N ASP A 364 -8.68 9.12 -32.25
CA ASP A 364 -9.46 7.86 -32.24
C ASP A 364 -9.20 7.06 -30.95
N GLN A 365 -7.95 6.95 -30.51
CA GLN A 365 -7.61 6.33 -29.21
C GLN A 365 -8.29 7.05 -28.03
N MET A 366 -8.29 8.38 -28.03
CA MET A 366 -8.96 9.17 -27.00
C MET A 366 -10.48 8.95 -27.05
N ARG A 367 -11.07 8.85 -28.24
CA ARG A 367 -12.50 8.57 -28.42
C ARG A 367 -12.88 7.20 -27.86
N ASP A 368 -12.09 6.17 -28.15
CA ASP A 368 -12.30 4.81 -27.65
C ASP A 368 -12.19 4.77 -26.12
N MET A 369 -11.17 5.41 -25.55
CA MET A 369 -11.00 5.53 -24.10
C MET A 369 -12.20 6.24 -23.44
N TYR A 370 -12.72 7.31 -24.02
CA TYR A 370 -13.90 7.99 -23.49
C TYR A 370 -15.17 7.14 -23.61
N ALA A 371 -15.33 6.39 -24.71
CA ALA A 371 -16.46 5.48 -24.88
C ALA A 371 -16.42 4.32 -23.86
N GLU A 372 -15.24 3.77 -23.55
CA GLU A 372 -15.07 2.78 -22.48
C GLU A 372 -15.36 3.37 -21.11
N LYS A 373 -14.87 4.58 -20.83
CA LYS A 373 -15.14 5.28 -19.56
C LYS A 373 -16.63 5.57 -19.39
N GLU A 374 -17.34 5.95 -20.45
CA GLU A 374 -18.79 6.15 -20.42
C GLU A 374 -19.53 4.84 -20.13
N LYS A 375 -19.13 3.73 -20.76
CA LYS A 375 -19.71 2.39 -20.47
C LYS A 375 -19.48 1.97 -19.02
N ALA A 376 -18.27 2.17 -18.50
CA ALA A 376 -17.94 1.85 -17.11
C ALA A 376 -18.76 2.68 -16.11
N LEU A 377 -18.93 3.98 -16.38
CA LEU A 377 -19.76 4.86 -15.54
C LEU A 377 -21.24 4.45 -15.57
N LYS A 378 -21.78 4.07 -16.74
CA LYS A 378 -23.16 3.56 -16.84
C LYS A 378 -23.34 2.27 -16.04
N LEU A 379 -22.40 1.33 -16.15
CA LEU A 379 -22.43 0.08 -15.37
C LEU A 379 -22.39 0.35 -13.86
N GLN A 380 -21.52 1.24 -13.41
CA GLN A 380 -21.43 1.64 -12.00
C GLN A 380 -22.73 2.27 -11.49
N TYR A 381 -23.37 3.11 -12.30
CA TYR A 381 -24.65 3.73 -11.97
C TYR A 381 -25.77 2.68 -11.88
N ASP A 382 -25.83 1.73 -12.81
CA ASP A 382 -26.81 0.65 -12.80
C ASP A 382 -26.62 -0.28 -11.58
N GLU A 383 -25.37 -0.59 -11.21
CA GLU A 383 -25.05 -1.35 -9.98
C GLU A 383 -25.52 -0.61 -8.72
N GLN A 384 -25.31 0.71 -8.65
CA GLN A 384 -25.80 1.52 -7.53
C GLN A 384 -27.32 1.56 -7.45
N LEU A 385 -28.00 1.71 -8.59
CA LEU A 385 -29.46 1.65 -8.65
C LEU A 385 -30.00 0.28 -8.24
N GLN A 386 -29.35 -0.81 -8.66
CA GLN A 386 -29.73 -2.15 -8.26
C GLN A 386 -29.53 -2.38 -6.77
N LYS A 387 -28.39 -1.93 -6.21
CA LYS A 387 -28.13 -2.00 -4.78
C LYS A 387 -29.17 -1.24 -3.97
N MET A 388 -29.47 -0.01 -4.35
CA MET A 388 -30.50 0.82 -3.70
C MET A 388 -31.90 0.18 -3.79
N ARG A 389 -32.23 -0.46 -4.92
CA ARG A 389 -33.50 -1.20 -5.08
C ARG A 389 -33.56 -2.40 -4.12
N VAL A 390 -32.48 -3.15 -3.99
CA VAL A 390 -32.40 -4.30 -3.06
C VAL A 390 -32.51 -3.82 -1.62
N GLU A 391 -31.76 -2.78 -1.24
CA GLU A 391 -31.81 -2.20 0.11
C GLU A 391 -33.24 -1.74 0.46
N MET A 392 -33.88 -0.97 -0.41
CA MET A 392 -35.26 -0.51 -0.22
C MET A 392 -36.25 -1.69 -0.12
N GLN A 393 -36.07 -2.74 -0.92
CA GLN A 393 -36.90 -3.94 -0.85
C GLN A 393 -36.66 -4.72 0.46
N THR A 394 -35.43 -4.78 0.96
CA THR A 394 -35.12 -5.41 2.24
C THR A 394 -35.73 -4.63 3.41
N GLU A 395 -35.60 -3.31 3.43
CA GLU A 395 -36.20 -2.42 4.43
C GLU A 395 -37.73 -2.57 4.44
N PHE A 396 -38.35 -2.54 3.26
CA PHE A 396 -39.79 -2.75 3.12
C PHE A 396 -40.24 -4.12 3.67
N MET A 397 -39.48 -5.18 3.38
CA MET A 397 -39.79 -6.53 3.88
C MET A 397 -39.59 -6.66 5.39
N GLU A 398 -38.60 -5.97 5.97
CA GLU A 398 -38.42 -5.90 7.41
C GLU A 398 -39.55 -5.14 8.10
N GLU A 399 -39.96 -4.01 7.54
CA GLU A 399 -41.09 -3.24 8.05
C GLU A 399 -42.40 -4.03 7.96
N LYS A 400 -42.63 -4.71 6.83
CA LYS A 400 -43.75 -5.65 6.68
C LYS A 400 -43.73 -6.77 7.73
N ARG A 401 -42.55 -7.34 8.03
CA ARG A 401 -42.40 -8.34 9.11
C ARG A 401 -42.72 -7.76 10.48
N LYS A 402 -42.25 -6.54 10.78
CA LYS A 402 -42.55 -5.84 12.04
C LYS A 402 -44.06 -5.61 12.18
N ILE A 403 -44.71 -5.05 11.16
CA ILE A 403 -46.16 -4.84 11.15
C ILE A 403 -46.90 -6.17 11.36
N ASN A 404 -46.50 -7.22 10.65
CA ASN A 404 -47.14 -8.54 10.78
C ASN A 404 -46.96 -9.13 12.19
N SER A 405 -45.79 -8.96 12.82
CA SER A 405 -45.55 -9.42 14.19
C SER A 405 -46.40 -8.68 15.23
N VAL A 406 -46.58 -7.36 15.05
CA VAL A 406 -47.46 -6.55 15.89
C VAL A 406 -48.91 -7.00 15.72
N TRP A 407 -49.34 -7.22 14.47
CA TRP A 407 -50.68 -7.69 14.16
C TRP A 407 -50.97 -9.07 14.77
N GLN A 408 -50.03 -10.01 14.65
CA GLN A 408 -50.12 -11.33 15.30
C GLN A 408 -50.23 -11.20 16.82
N SER A 409 -49.42 -10.37 17.46
CA SER A 409 -49.50 -10.14 18.90
C SER A 409 -50.85 -9.55 19.34
N ILE A 410 -51.41 -8.62 18.55
CA ILE A 410 -52.75 -8.06 18.80
C ILE A 410 -53.82 -9.15 18.71
N VAL A 411 -53.79 -9.97 17.65
CA VAL A 411 -54.74 -11.08 17.46
C VAL A 411 -54.66 -12.09 18.60
N GLU A 412 -53.46 -12.49 19.01
CA GLU A 412 -53.24 -13.40 20.13
C GLU A 412 -53.78 -12.85 21.45
N ARG A 413 -53.56 -11.55 21.72
CA ARG A 413 -54.13 -10.89 22.91
C ARG A 413 -55.65 -10.86 22.88
N PHE A 414 -56.24 -10.48 21.76
CA PHE A 414 -57.70 -10.48 21.60
C PHE A 414 -58.29 -11.88 21.75
N TYR A 415 -57.68 -12.90 21.13
CA TYR A 415 -58.12 -14.28 21.23
C TYR A 415 -58.01 -14.79 22.68
N THR A 416 -56.91 -14.52 23.37
CA THR A 416 -56.71 -14.90 24.77
C THR A 416 -57.74 -14.22 25.68
N GLN A 417 -57.99 -12.92 25.49
CA GLN A 417 -59.00 -12.17 26.25
C GLN A 417 -60.42 -12.70 25.99
N TYR A 418 -60.74 -13.01 24.74
CA TYR A 418 -62.01 -13.62 24.35
C TYR A 418 -62.20 -14.99 25.02
N MET A 419 -61.19 -15.87 24.91
CA MET A 419 -61.21 -17.20 25.53
C MET A 419 -61.33 -17.15 27.04
N HIS A 420 -60.65 -16.20 27.70
CA HIS A 420 -60.79 -15.96 29.14
C HIS A 420 -62.21 -15.52 29.52
N THR A 421 -62.82 -14.63 28.73
CA THR A 421 -64.19 -14.14 28.94
C THR A 421 -65.22 -15.25 28.79
N VAL A 422 -65.11 -16.05 27.72
CA VAL A 422 -65.98 -17.22 27.48
C VAL A 422 -65.81 -18.25 28.61
N SER A 423 -64.57 -18.57 28.98
CA SER A 423 -64.29 -19.52 30.07
C SER A 423 -64.81 -19.04 31.44
N SER A 424 -64.83 -17.73 31.67
CA SER A 424 -65.39 -17.14 32.90
C SER A 424 -66.92 -17.24 32.90
N ARG A 425 -67.59 -16.93 31.79
CA ARG A 425 -69.05 -17.11 31.64
C ARG A 425 -69.50 -18.57 31.78
N ILE A 426 -68.76 -19.52 31.20
CA ILE A 426 -69.05 -20.95 31.36
C ILE A 426 -68.93 -21.37 32.83
N ARG A 427 -67.90 -20.89 33.54
CA ARG A 427 -67.74 -21.15 34.98
C ARG A 427 -68.90 -20.57 35.79
N GLU A 428 -69.30 -19.34 35.52
CA GLU A 428 -70.44 -18.68 36.17
C GLU A 428 -71.76 -19.43 35.92
N MET A 429 -72.04 -19.82 34.67
CA MET A 429 -73.18 -20.67 34.33
C MET A 429 -73.18 -22.01 35.07
N ASN A 430 -72.01 -22.66 35.18
CA ASN A 430 -71.88 -23.92 35.91
C ASN A 430 -72.11 -23.76 37.41
N ILE A 431 -71.67 -22.63 38.00
CA ILE A 431 -71.96 -22.30 39.40
C ILE A 431 -73.47 -22.12 39.58
N ASN A 432 -74.11 -21.31 38.74
CA ASN A 432 -75.56 -21.07 38.80
C ASN A 432 -76.38 -22.36 38.61
N LEU A 433 -75.95 -23.27 37.72
CA LEU A 433 -76.57 -24.58 37.54
C LEU A 433 -76.43 -25.46 38.79
N LYS A 434 -75.25 -25.47 39.43
CA LYS A 434 -75.04 -26.21 40.68
C LYS A 434 -75.89 -25.66 41.83
N GLU A 435 -75.98 -24.33 41.96
CA GLU A 435 -76.84 -23.68 42.96
C GLU A 435 -78.31 -23.99 42.73
N ARG A 436 -78.78 -23.96 41.48
CA ARG A 436 -80.15 -24.32 41.13
C ARG A 436 -80.45 -25.80 41.44
N ASN A 437 -79.58 -26.72 41.04
CA ASN A 437 -79.73 -28.14 41.34
C ASN A 437 -79.71 -28.41 42.85
N PHE A 438 -78.88 -27.68 43.60
CA PHE A 438 -78.84 -27.75 45.06
C PHE A 438 -80.18 -27.31 45.66
N LEU A 439 -80.72 -26.15 45.24
CA LEU A 439 -82.03 -25.67 45.70
C LEU A 439 -83.17 -26.63 45.34
N GLU A 440 -83.17 -27.19 44.13
CA GLU A 440 -84.17 -28.17 43.68
C GLU A 440 -84.16 -29.44 44.56
N ALA A 441 -82.98 -29.90 44.98
CA ALA A 441 -82.83 -31.05 45.89
C ALA A 441 -83.44 -30.82 47.28
N PHE A 442 -83.51 -29.56 47.76
CA PHE A 442 -84.15 -29.21 49.04
C PHE A 442 -85.66 -28.97 48.92
N THR A 443 -86.18 -28.75 47.71
CA THR A 443 -87.62 -28.53 47.47
C THR A 443 -88.40 -29.80 47.11
N LEU A 444 -87.73 -30.94 46.99
CA LEU A 444 -88.43 -32.22 46.85
C LEU A 444 -89.13 -32.57 48.17
N PRO A 445 -90.46 -32.77 48.18
CA PRO A 445 -91.18 -33.14 49.39
C PRO A 445 -90.65 -34.50 49.89
N MET A 446 -90.18 -34.55 51.14
CA MET A 446 -89.96 -35.80 51.84
C MET A 446 -91.26 -36.61 51.78
N ARG A 447 -91.20 -37.76 51.12
CA ARG A 447 -92.24 -38.79 51.16
C ARG A 447 -91.96 -39.74 52.30
#